data_AF-T1CJK5-F1
#
_entry.id   AF-T1CJK5-F1
#
_cell.length_a   1.000
_cell.length_b   1.000
_cell.length_c   1.000
_cell.angle_alpha   90.00
_cell.angle_beta   90.00
_cell.angle_gamma   90.00
#
_symmetry.space_group_name_H-M   'P 1'
#
loop_
_entity.id
_entity.type
_entity.pdbx_description
1 polymer ?
#
loop_
_entity_poly.entity_id
_entity_poly.type
_entity_poly.pdbx_seq_one_letter_code
_entity_poly.pdbx_strand_id
1 'polypeptide(L)'
;MAIAAGALAEQATSQRTAVWAEPSQMQAAAREFSDIEPMMQTTEHLYGPYRWGRYDMLVLPPSFPFGGMENPQMTFLTPTVIAGDKSLVSVVAHELAHSWSGNLVTSATWRDIWLNEGFTTYVENRIVEAVYGKTQADEEFVVAAGELRHKMQSLSENQQAPGAGAARGRRRRRADRCRLRQGRVVSALSRSAVRAHGVRCVPARLLRPFRVSKHHHRADAGVPAREPGRQTSGQGGLGSGRAVDVCAGPAGVRHAAGGAGFHRDRHGARGVSGRHAGRRRAAGQGLEHTRGLYFLDHLPEAPMLAQVQALDAAWQLSRSGNAEIGMRWLPRAIRAGDSAAWPAARTYMLRIGA
;
A
#
# COMPACT_ATOMS: atom_id res chain seq x y z
N MET A 1 14.60 -11.50 -11.82
CA MET A 1 14.58 -12.96 -12.07
C MET A 1 14.16 -13.62 -10.77
N ALA A 2 13.12 -14.43 -10.82
CA ALA A 2 12.60 -15.18 -9.68
C ALA A 2 12.39 -16.63 -10.08
N ILE A 3 12.49 -17.51 -9.09
CA ILE A 3 12.27 -18.95 -9.25
C ILE A 3 11.65 -19.46 -7.95
N ALA A 4 10.65 -20.33 -8.09
CA ALA A 4 10.07 -21.09 -7.01
C ALA A 4 9.85 -22.53 -7.51
N ALA A 5 10.01 -23.50 -6.63
CA ALA A 5 9.80 -24.91 -6.92
C ALA A 5 9.23 -25.58 -5.68
N GLY A 6 8.27 -26.48 -5.88
CA GLY A 6 7.56 -27.18 -4.82
C GLY A 6 6.36 -27.94 -5.36
N ALA A 7 5.56 -28.52 -4.46
CA ALA A 7 4.26 -29.10 -4.81
C ALA A 7 3.26 -27.97 -5.02
N LEU A 8 3.19 -27.46 -6.25
CA LEU A 8 2.34 -26.33 -6.63
C LEU A 8 1.15 -26.82 -7.46
N ALA A 9 -0.04 -26.40 -7.06
CA ALA A 9 -1.24 -26.46 -7.90
C ALA A 9 -1.45 -25.10 -8.59
N GLU A 10 -2.18 -25.10 -9.71
CA GLU A 10 -2.62 -23.90 -10.44
C GLU A 10 -4.16 -23.87 -10.47
N GLN A 11 -4.74 -22.70 -10.28
CA GLN A 11 -6.14 -22.45 -10.61
C GLN A 11 -6.27 -21.13 -11.38
N ALA A 12 -6.82 -21.20 -12.59
CA ALA A 12 -7.11 -20.01 -13.38
C ALA A 12 -8.19 -19.15 -12.70
N THR A 13 -7.97 -17.84 -12.66
CA THR A 13 -8.95 -16.84 -12.22
C THR A 13 -9.55 -16.06 -13.39
N SER A 14 -8.88 -16.06 -14.55
CA SER A 14 -9.39 -15.55 -15.82
C SER A 14 -8.66 -16.22 -17.00
N GLN A 15 -8.86 -15.70 -18.22
CA GLN A 15 -8.12 -16.15 -19.41
C GLN A 15 -6.62 -15.81 -19.34
N ARG A 16 -6.21 -14.82 -18.53
CA ARG A 16 -4.83 -14.31 -18.47
C ARG A 16 -4.28 -14.17 -17.06
N THR A 17 -4.97 -14.75 -16.07
CA THR A 17 -4.54 -14.74 -14.67
C THR A 17 -4.78 -16.10 -14.03
N ALA A 18 -3.82 -16.53 -13.21
CA ALA A 18 -3.94 -17.73 -12.40
C ALA A 18 -3.33 -17.53 -11.00
N VAL A 19 -3.81 -18.33 -10.06
CA VAL A 19 -3.25 -18.45 -8.72
C VAL A 19 -2.50 -19.78 -8.62
N TRP A 20 -1.30 -19.72 -8.06
CA TRP A 20 -0.46 -20.85 -7.74
C TRP A 20 -0.29 -20.91 -6.23
N ALA A 21 -0.41 -22.10 -5.65
CA ALA A 21 -0.27 -22.32 -4.21
C ALA A 21 -0.01 -23.80 -3.91
N GLU A 22 0.34 -24.12 -2.67
CA GLU A 22 0.23 -25.50 -2.19
C GLU A 22 -1.22 -26.01 -2.31
N PRO A 23 -1.46 -27.30 -2.62
CA PRO A 23 -2.81 -27.84 -2.78
C PRO A 23 -3.74 -27.58 -1.60
N SER A 24 -3.20 -27.55 -0.37
CA SER A 24 -3.94 -27.27 0.86
C SER A 24 -4.46 -25.84 0.97
N GLN A 25 -3.86 -24.89 0.24
CA GLN A 25 -4.22 -23.46 0.26
C GLN A 25 -5.00 -23.02 -0.98
N MET A 26 -5.01 -23.83 -2.04
CA MET A 26 -5.51 -23.43 -3.36
C MET A 26 -6.93 -22.86 -3.32
N GLN A 27 -7.86 -23.55 -2.64
CA GLN A 27 -9.26 -23.10 -2.61
C GLN A 27 -9.42 -21.75 -1.91
N ALA A 28 -8.67 -21.50 -0.83
CA ALA A 28 -8.71 -20.23 -0.12
C ALA A 28 -8.09 -19.11 -0.97
N ALA A 29 -6.91 -19.36 -1.56
CA ALA A 29 -6.22 -18.40 -2.41
C ALA A 29 -7.04 -18.02 -3.66
N ALA A 30 -7.64 -18.98 -4.35
CA ALA A 30 -8.46 -18.71 -5.52
C ALA A 30 -9.72 -17.89 -5.21
N ARG A 31 -10.32 -18.10 -4.03
CA ARG A 31 -11.45 -17.26 -3.56
C ARG A 31 -10.99 -15.84 -3.25
N GLU A 32 -9.89 -15.70 -2.52
CA GLU A 32 -9.34 -14.40 -2.11
C GLU A 32 -9.02 -13.51 -3.33
N PHE A 33 -8.36 -14.08 -4.34
CA PHE A 33 -7.85 -13.33 -5.49
C PHE A 33 -8.75 -13.34 -6.72
N SER A 34 -10.03 -13.62 -6.55
CA SER A 34 -11.01 -13.65 -7.64
C SER A 34 -11.24 -12.29 -8.32
N ASP A 35 -10.83 -11.17 -7.69
CA ASP A 35 -11.02 -9.81 -8.22
C ASP A 35 -9.84 -9.32 -9.10
N ILE A 36 -8.84 -10.17 -9.38
CA ILE A 36 -7.63 -9.72 -10.07
C ILE A 36 -7.90 -9.22 -11.51
N GLU A 37 -8.77 -9.86 -12.26
CA GLU A 37 -9.06 -9.44 -13.65
C GLU A 37 -9.77 -8.07 -13.69
N PRO A 38 -10.78 -7.78 -12.86
CA PRO A 38 -11.29 -6.42 -12.69
C PRO A 38 -10.21 -5.38 -12.35
N MET A 39 -9.25 -5.70 -11.46
CA MET A 39 -8.13 -4.81 -11.15
C MET A 39 -7.25 -4.57 -12.38
N MET A 40 -6.93 -5.62 -13.14
CA MET A 40 -6.15 -5.51 -14.38
C MET A 40 -6.82 -4.61 -15.40
N GLN A 41 -8.09 -4.86 -15.72
CA GLN A 41 -8.85 -4.05 -16.69
C GLN A 41 -8.90 -2.58 -16.30
N THR A 42 -9.13 -2.33 -15.01
CA THR A 42 -9.12 -0.97 -14.44
C THR A 42 -7.76 -0.31 -14.59
N THR A 43 -6.68 -1.02 -14.26
CA THR A 43 -5.31 -0.48 -14.36
C THR A 43 -4.95 -0.18 -15.82
N GLU A 44 -5.33 -1.06 -16.76
CA GLU A 44 -5.12 -0.85 -18.19
C GLU A 44 -5.88 0.37 -18.72
N HIS A 45 -7.11 0.57 -18.26
CA HIS A 45 -7.90 1.75 -18.61
C HIS A 45 -7.24 3.05 -18.14
N LEU A 46 -6.69 3.04 -16.92
CA LEU A 46 -6.07 4.22 -16.30
C LEU A 46 -4.67 4.52 -16.86
N TYR A 47 -3.86 3.50 -17.12
CA TYR A 47 -2.41 3.66 -17.34
C TYR A 47 -1.91 3.07 -18.66
N GLY A 48 -2.78 2.47 -19.47
CA GLY A 48 -2.47 1.88 -20.77
C GLY A 48 -2.23 0.36 -20.70
N PRO A 49 -2.05 -0.30 -21.85
CA PRO A 49 -2.13 -1.76 -21.97
C PRO A 49 -1.09 -2.49 -21.12
N TYR A 50 -1.49 -3.62 -20.53
CA TYR A 50 -0.61 -4.53 -19.80
C TYR A 50 0.35 -5.22 -20.78
N ARG A 51 1.65 -5.13 -20.51
CA ARG A 51 2.71 -5.49 -21.50
C ARG A 51 3.30 -6.89 -21.33
N TRP A 52 2.85 -7.66 -20.35
CA TRP A 52 3.52 -8.89 -19.92
C TRP A 52 2.74 -10.17 -20.33
N GLY A 53 1.62 -10.03 -21.04
CA GLY A 53 0.79 -11.16 -21.47
C GLY A 53 -0.09 -11.69 -20.33
N ARG A 54 0.50 -12.48 -19.41
CA ARG A 54 -0.17 -13.11 -18.27
C ARG A 54 0.20 -12.41 -16.96
N TYR A 55 -0.69 -12.44 -15.97
CA TYR A 55 -0.42 -12.02 -14.59
C TYR A 55 -0.83 -13.13 -13.62
N ASP A 56 0.15 -13.91 -13.17
CA ASP A 56 -0.09 -14.98 -12.21
C ASP A 56 0.40 -14.57 -10.81
N MET A 57 -0.19 -15.18 -9.79
CA MET A 57 0.15 -14.95 -8.39
C MET A 57 0.55 -16.28 -7.74
N LEU A 58 1.70 -16.31 -7.07
CA LEU A 58 2.17 -17.46 -6.30
C LEU A 58 2.12 -17.15 -4.81
N VAL A 59 1.27 -17.88 -4.09
CA VAL A 59 1.25 -17.88 -2.62
C VAL A 59 2.40 -18.73 -2.13
N LEU A 60 3.36 -18.08 -1.48
CA LEU A 60 4.53 -18.74 -0.92
C LEU A 60 4.25 -19.36 0.46
N PRO A 61 5.16 -20.19 0.98
CA PRO A 61 5.09 -20.65 2.36
C PRO A 61 5.15 -19.49 3.37
N PRO A 62 4.67 -19.68 4.61
CA PRO A 62 4.58 -18.60 5.60
C PRO A 62 5.92 -17.98 6.04
N SER A 63 7.05 -18.58 5.66
CA SER A 63 8.39 -18.03 5.89
C SER A 63 8.77 -16.90 4.94
N PHE A 64 7.93 -16.54 3.96
CA PHE A 64 8.16 -15.42 3.07
C PHE A 64 8.14 -14.08 3.86
N PRO A 65 9.21 -13.27 3.82
CA PRO A 65 9.40 -12.17 4.76
C PRO A 65 8.82 -10.83 4.30
N PHE A 66 8.02 -10.82 3.23
CA PHE A 66 7.46 -9.60 2.63
C PHE A 66 5.96 -9.77 2.39
N GLY A 67 5.23 -8.66 2.19
CA GLY A 67 3.82 -8.72 1.76
C GLY A 67 3.67 -9.28 0.33
N GLY A 68 4.49 -8.79 -0.58
CA GLY A 68 4.57 -9.30 -1.94
C GLY A 68 5.92 -9.02 -2.59
N MET A 69 6.06 -9.49 -3.83
CA MET A 69 7.18 -9.18 -4.72
C MET A 69 6.70 -9.22 -6.16
N GLU A 70 6.98 -8.14 -6.89
CA GLU A 70 6.40 -7.77 -8.19
C GLU A 70 6.98 -8.50 -9.39
N ASN A 71 7.46 -9.74 -9.22
CA ASN A 71 8.17 -10.46 -10.28
C ASN A 71 7.29 -10.53 -11.56
N PRO A 72 7.77 -10.03 -12.71
CA PRO A 72 6.96 -9.97 -13.91
C PRO A 72 6.36 -11.34 -14.26
N GLN A 73 5.06 -11.35 -14.56
CA GLN A 73 4.23 -12.53 -14.88
C GLN A 73 3.96 -13.48 -13.70
N MET A 74 4.64 -13.35 -12.54
CA MET A 74 4.50 -14.26 -11.41
C MET A 74 4.72 -13.54 -10.07
N THR A 75 3.76 -12.74 -9.64
CA THR A 75 3.82 -12.01 -8.36
C THR A 75 3.90 -13.00 -7.21
N PHE A 76 4.88 -12.86 -6.32
CA PHE A 76 4.95 -13.66 -5.10
C PHE A 76 4.18 -12.97 -3.99
N LEU A 77 3.39 -13.73 -3.23
CA LEU A 77 2.56 -13.22 -2.14
C LEU A 77 2.82 -14.01 -0.85
N THR A 78 2.78 -13.33 0.29
CA THR A 78 2.69 -13.99 1.60
C THR A 78 1.32 -14.67 1.76
N PRO A 79 1.21 -15.81 2.43
CA PRO A 79 -0.10 -16.40 2.73
C PRO A 79 -0.92 -15.54 3.70
N THR A 80 -0.31 -14.55 4.38
CA THR A 80 -1.03 -13.66 5.30
C THR A 80 -2.01 -12.71 4.62
N VAL A 81 -1.96 -12.54 3.30
CA VAL A 81 -2.97 -11.77 2.56
C VAL A 81 -4.28 -12.53 2.38
N ILE A 82 -4.30 -13.84 2.64
CA ILE A 82 -5.52 -14.67 2.59
C ILE A 82 -6.26 -14.49 3.92
N ALA A 83 -7.06 -13.42 4.01
CA ALA A 83 -7.87 -13.12 5.20
C ALA A 83 -9.21 -13.87 5.18
N GLY A 84 -9.69 -14.27 4.01
CA GLY A 84 -10.97 -14.94 3.78
C GLY A 84 -12.14 -13.99 3.49
N ASP A 85 -11.91 -12.68 3.61
CA ASP A 85 -12.89 -11.61 3.42
C ASP A 85 -12.42 -10.54 2.41
N LYS A 86 -11.28 -10.79 1.73
CA LYS A 86 -10.66 -9.87 0.77
C LYS A 86 -10.19 -8.54 1.37
N SER A 87 -10.07 -8.44 2.68
CA SER A 87 -9.68 -7.18 3.33
C SER A 87 -8.23 -6.74 3.06
N LEU A 88 -7.37 -7.65 2.58
CA LEU A 88 -5.94 -7.40 2.34
C LEU A 88 -5.56 -7.44 0.84
N VAL A 89 -6.54 -7.42 -0.06
CA VAL A 89 -6.29 -7.49 -1.52
C VAL A 89 -5.68 -6.22 -2.11
N SER A 90 -5.60 -5.11 -1.35
CA SER A 90 -4.83 -3.92 -1.75
C SER A 90 -3.35 -4.26 -1.96
N VAL A 91 -2.80 -5.24 -1.23
CA VAL A 91 -1.45 -5.77 -1.50
C VAL A 91 -1.35 -6.32 -2.93
N VAL A 92 -2.37 -7.03 -3.41
CA VAL A 92 -2.38 -7.53 -4.79
C VAL A 92 -2.47 -6.38 -5.80
N ALA A 93 -3.24 -5.33 -5.50
CA ALA A 93 -3.30 -4.12 -6.32
C ALA A 93 -1.94 -3.40 -6.37
N HIS A 94 -1.19 -3.40 -5.27
CA HIS A 94 0.17 -2.86 -5.20
C HIS A 94 1.12 -3.61 -6.13
N GLU A 95 1.14 -4.94 -6.05
CA GLU A 95 2.01 -5.74 -6.90
C GLU A 95 1.61 -5.65 -8.38
N LEU A 96 0.31 -5.56 -8.67
CA LEU A 96 -0.17 -5.32 -10.03
C LEU A 96 0.32 -3.96 -10.56
N ALA A 97 0.22 -2.91 -9.76
CA ALA A 97 0.64 -1.56 -10.12
C ALA A 97 2.12 -1.48 -10.52
N HIS A 98 2.98 -2.29 -9.89
CA HIS A 98 4.39 -2.39 -10.25
C HIS A 98 4.64 -2.80 -11.71
N SER A 99 3.67 -3.48 -12.34
CA SER A 99 3.73 -3.83 -13.77
C SER A 99 3.91 -2.60 -14.67
N TRP A 100 3.51 -1.41 -14.22
CA TRP A 100 3.81 -0.12 -14.84
C TRP A 100 4.94 0.63 -14.10
N SER A 101 4.83 0.80 -12.78
CA SER A 101 5.80 1.54 -11.95
C SER A 101 6.79 0.62 -11.24
N GLY A 102 7.90 0.32 -11.92
CA GLY A 102 8.97 -0.52 -11.41
C GLY A 102 9.41 -1.54 -12.44
N ASN A 103 8.47 -2.29 -13.02
CA ASN A 103 8.77 -3.30 -14.05
C ASN A 103 8.92 -2.67 -15.44
N LEU A 104 8.00 -1.79 -15.84
CA LEU A 104 8.06 -1.14 -17.15
C LEU A 104 8.96 0.09 -17.13
N VAL A 105 8.75 0.97 -16.14
CA VAL A 105 9.62 2.12 -15.87
C VAL A 105 10.33 1.89 -14.54
N THR A 106 11.63 1.65 -14.61
CA THR A 106 12.44 1.29 -13.43
C THR A 106 13.34 2.45 -13.01
N SER A 107 13.44 2.68 -11.71
CA SER A 107 14.51 3.52 -11.16
C SER A 107 15.90 3.04 -11.62
N ALA A 108 16.77 3.97 -12.00
CA ALA A 108 18.13 3.65 -12.41
C ALA A 108 19.02 3.27 -11.22
N THR A 109 18.72 3.82 -10.05
CA THR A 109 19.49 3.54 -8.84
C THR A 109 18.56 3.33 -7.64
N TRP A 110 19.05 2.62 -6.63
CA TRP A 110 18.37 2.47 -5.35
C TRP A 110 18.15 3.79 -4.61
N ARG A 111 18.88 4.86 -4.98
CA ARG A 111 18.60 6.21 -4.47
C ARG A 111 17.21 6.67 -4.91
N ASP A 112 16.78 6.22 -6.08
CA ASP A 112 15.56 6.65 -6.77
C ASP A 112 14.43 5.62 -6.62
N ILE A 113 14.56 4.61 -5.74
CA ILE A 113 13.53 3.58 -5.55
C ILE A 113 12.16 4.14 -5.13
N TRP A 114 12.12 5.40 -4.69
CA TRP A 114 10.86 6.11 -4.45
C TRP A 114 10.02 6.29 -5.74
N LEU A 115 10.67 6.35 -6.91
CA LEU A 115 9.99 6.39 -8.21
C LEU A 115 9.26 5.08 -8.52
N ASN A 116 9.73 3.94 -8.00
CA ASN A 116 9.00 2.69 -8.09
C ASN A 116 7.87 2.73 -7.06
N GLU A 117 8.23 2.60 -5.78
CA GLU A 117 7.30 2.41 -4.65
C GLU A 117 6.25 3.50 -4.53
N GLY A 118 6.64 4.77 -4.66
CA GLY A 118 5.72 5.89 -4.46
C GLY A 118 4.71 6.05 -5.60
N PHE A 119 5.11 5.76 -6.84
CA PHE A 119 4.17 5.70 -7.95
C PHE A 119 3.28 4.46 -7.84
N THR A 120 3.84 3.32 -7.43
CA THR A 120 3.06 2.10 -7.18
C THR A 120 1.97 2.34 -6.13
N THR A 121 2.29 2.90 -4.97
CA THR A 121 1.28 3.21 -3.94
C THR A 121 0.22 4.19 -4.43
N TYR A 122 0.59 5.16 -5.29
CA TYR A 122 -0.40 6.02 -5.92
C TYR A 122 -1.33 5.23 -6.85
N VAL A 123 -0.77 4.40 -7.74
CA VAL A 123 -1.52 3.59 -8.70
C VAL A 123 -2.41 2.57 -7.99
N GLU A 124 -1.89 1.88 -6.97
CA GLU A 124 -2.61 0.99 -6.06
C GLU A 124 -3.89 1.66 -5.55
N ASN A 125 -3.78 2.84 -4.94
CA ASN A 125 -4.94 3.54 -4.39
C ASN A 125 -5.96 3.92 -5.47
N ARG A 126 -5.51 4.24 -6.70
CA ARG A 126 -6.40 4.48 -7.85
C ARG A 126 -7.12 3.21 -8.31
N ILE A 127 -6.47 2.04 -8.22
CA ILE A 127 -7.09 0.74 -8.51
C ILE A 127 -8.16 0.45 -7.45
N VAL A 128 -7.81 0.57 -6.16
CA VAL A 128 -8.75 0.38 -5.05
C VAL A 128 -9.95 1.31 -5.18
N GLU A 129 -9.74 2.59 -5.48
CA GLU A 129 -10.84 3.56 -5.67
C GLU A 129 -11.81 3.13 -6.77
N ALA A 130 -11.29 2.61 -7.88
CA ALA A 130 -12.10 2.25 -9.03
C ALA A 130 -12.80 0.89 -8.88
N VAL A 131 -12.19 -0.07 -8.18
CA VAL A 131 -12.76 -1.42 -7.96
C VAL A 131 -13.66 -1.47 -6.74
N TYR A 132 -13.24 -0.88 -5.62
CA TYR A 132 -13.91 -0.97 -4.32
C TYR A 132 -14.57 0.35 -3.86
N GLY A 133 -14.34 1.43 -4.59
CA GLY A 133 -14.96 2.72 -4.34
C GLY A 133 -14.09 3.69 -3.55
N LYS A 134 -14.39 4.97 -3.71
CA LYS A 134 -13.62 6.08 -3.13
C LYS A 134 -13.50 6.02 -1.61
N THR A 135 -14.56 5.64 -0.91
CA THR A 135 -14.56 5.58 0.56
C THR A 135 -13.47 4.61 1.07
N GLN A 136 -13.39 3.41 0.50
CA GLN A 136 -12.38 2.44 0.91
C GLN A 136 -10.97 2.93 0.59
N ALA A 137 -10.75 3.48 -0.61
CA ALA A 137 -9.45 4.04 -0.99
C ALA A 137 -9.00 5.19 -0.06
N ASP A 138 -9.91 6.08 0.33
CA ASP A 138 -9.61 7.17 1.26
C ASP A 138 -9.30 6.64 2.66
N GLU A 139 -10.04 5.63 3.14
CA GLU A 139 -9.79 5.00 4.44
C GLU A 139 -8.42 4.31 4.49
N GLU A 140 -8.06 3.53 3.46
CA GLU A 140 -6.76 2.85 3.36
C GLU A 140 -5.61 3.86 3.30
N PHE A 141 -5.79 4.94 2.54
CA PHE A 141 -4.83 6.05 2.48
C PHE A 141 -4.61 6.67 3.86
N VAL A 142 -5.66 6.87 4.65
CA VAL A 142 -5.56 7.47 6.00
C VAL A 142 -4.77 6.57 6.94
N VAL A 143 -5.02 5.25 6.91
CA VAL A 143 -4.28 4.25 7.71
C VAL A 143 -2.80 4.26 7.30
N ALA A 144 -2.50 4.11 6.01
CA ALA A 144 -1.13 4.12 5.49
C ALA A 144 -0.38 5.43 5.81
N ALA A 145 -1.06 6.57 5.69
CA ALA A 145 -0.48 7.87 6.06
C ALA A 145 -0.22 7.98 7.57
N GLY A 146 -1.04 7.34 8.42
CA GLY A 146 -0.83 7.21 9.85
C GLY A 146 0.43 6.43 10.19
N GLU A 147 0.59 5.25 9.58
CA GLU A 147 1.77 4.41 9.72
C GLU A 147 3.05 5.13 9.30
N LEU A 148 3.01 5.84 8.17
CA LEU A 148 4.15 6.67 7.75
C LEU A 148 4.49 7.70 8.82
N ARG A 149 3.51 8.46 9.32
CA ARG A 149 3.76 9.49 10.34
C ARG A 149 4.40 8.90 11.59
N HIS A 150 3.89 7.76 12.06
CA HIS A 150 4.46 7.06 13.20
C HIS A 150 5.89 6.58 12.92
N LYS A 151 6.13 5.96 11.75
CA LYS A 151 7.46 5.52 11.34
C LYS A 151 8.46 6.66 11.20
N MET A 152 8.02 7.83 10.73
CA MET A 152 8.87 9.01 10.59
C MET A 152 9.41 9.52 11.92
N GLN A 153 8.66 9.35 13.02
CA GLN A 153 9.11 9.75 14.36
C GLN A 153 10.33 8.96 14.82
N SER A 154 10.49 7.71 14.38
CA SER A 154 11.60 6.84 14.78
C SER A 154 12.86 6.98 13.90
N LEU A 155 12.94 8.01 13.05
CA LEU A 155 13.99 8.10 12.02
C LEU A 155 14.76 9.40 12.08
N SER A 156 16.06 9.31 11.87
CA SER A 156 16.91 10.49 11.68
C SER A 156 16.53 11.27 10.43
N GLU A 157 16.82 12.57 10.39
CA GLU A 157 16.56 13.45 9.25
C GLU A 157 17.14 12.90 7.93
N ASN A 158 18.34 12.32 7.99
CA ASN A 158 19.00 11.67 6.86
C ASN A 158 18.28 10.40 6.38
N GLN A 159 17.51 9.72 7.22
CA GLN A 159 16.68 8.60 6.80
C GLN A 159 15.34 9.05 6.23
N GLN A 160 14.95 10.30 6.48
CA GLN A 160 13.70 10.86 6.00
C GLN A 160 13.82 11.46 4.59
N ALA A 161 15.00 11.96 4.17
CA ALA A 161 15.13 12.68 2.90
C ALA A 161 14.97 11.79 1.65
N PRO A 162 14.35 12.29 0.55
CA PRO A 162 14.26 11.56 -0.71
C PRO A 162 15.68 11.36 -1.25
N GLY A 163 16.09 10.10 -1.44
CA GLY A 163 17.43 9.77 -1.91
C GLY A 163 18.57 9.90 -0.88
N ALA A 164 18.29 10.19 0.39
CA ALA A 164 19.33 10.11 1.41
C ALA A 164 19.55 8.65 1.84
N GLY A 165 20.80 8.18 1.73
CA GLY A 165 21.21 6.91 2.33
C GLY A 165 21.51 5.73 1.39
N ALA A 166 22.09 5.97 0.22
CA ALA A 166 22.88 4.95 -0.50
C ALA A 166 24.32 4.82 0.06
N ALA A 167 24.59 5.34 1.25
CA ALA A 167 25.86 5.11 1.93
C ALA A 167 25.98 3.61 2.28
N ARG A 168 27.10 3.00 1.86
CA ARG A 168 27.51 1.58 1.98
C ARG A 168 26.93 0.88 3.23
N GLY A 169 25.78 0.22 3.07
CA GLY A 169 25.17 -0.62 4.10
C GLY A 169 24.51 -1.87 3.50
N ARG A 170 24.60 -3.00 4.22
CA ARG A 170 24.10 -4.34 3.83
C ARG A 170 22.64 -4.32 3.38
N ARG A 171 22.31 -5.11 2.35
CA ARG A 171 21.02 -5.16 1.62
C ARG A 171 19.78 -5.20 2.52
N ARG A 172 19.79 -5.92 3.64
CA ARG A 172 18.63 -6.03 4.57
C ARG A 172 18.18 -4.72 5.19
N ARG A 173 19.09 -3.79 5.51
CA ARG A 173 18.73 -2.46 6.05
C ARG A 173 18.11 -1.52 5.00
N ARG A 174 17.92 -1.98 3.76
CA ARG A 174 17.36 -1.19 2.65
C ARG A 174 15.86 -1.46 2.43
N ALA A 175 15.36 -2.64 2.82
CA ALA A 175 13.93 -2.99 2.74
C ALA A 175 13.07 -2.18 3.72
N ASP A 176 13.54 -1.98 4.97
CA ASP A 176 12.93 -1.05 5.94
C ASP A 176 12.86 0.40 5.42
N ARG A 177 13.71 0.74 4.44
CA ARG A 177 13.76 2.04 3.76
C ARG A 177 12.86 2.12 2.52
N CYS A 178 12.32 1.01 2.01
CA CYS A 178 11.26 1.01 0.97
C CYS A 178 9.91 1.42 1.57
N ARG A 179 9.51 0.84 2.72
CA ARG A 179 8.28 1.26 3.45
C ARG A 179 8.23 2.76 3.76
N LEU A 180 9.40 3.37 3.96
CA LEU A 180 9.53 4.80 4.23
C LEU A 180 9.26 5.73 3.03
N ARG A 181 9.37 5.20 1.83
CA ARG A 181 9.27 5.96 0.57
C ARG A 181 7.85 5.99 0.01
N GLN A 182 7.01 5.06 0.45
CA GLN A 182 5.58 4.98 0.13
C GLN A 182 4.85 6.29 0.49
N GLY A 183 5.09 6.84 1.68
CA GLY A 183 4.24 7.93 2.18
C GLY A 183 4.58 9.38 1.77
N ARG A 184 5.81 9.68 1.30
CA ARG A 184 6.16 11.06 0.89
C ARG A 184 5.57 11.43 -0.47
N VAL A 185 5.55 10.49 -1.41
CA VAL A 185 4.95 10.65 -2.75
C VAL A 185 3.44 10.75 -2.64
N VAL A 186 2.85 9.88 -1.83
CA VAL A 186 1.43 9.90 -1.43
C VAL A 186 1.05 11.28 -0.84
N SER A 187 1.88 11.88 0.02
CA SER A 187 1.61 13.25 0.53
C SER A 187 1.74 14.37 -0.52
N ALA A 188 2.62 14.23 -1.51
CA ALA A 188 2.89 15.26 -2.52
C ALA A 188 1.90 15.19 -3.69
N LEU A 189 1.55 13.98 -4.12
CA LEU A 189 0.53 13.74 -5.15
C LEU A 189 -0.88 14.01 -4.60
N SER A 190 -1.19 13.60 -3.36
CA SER A 190 -2.50 13.89 -2.76
C SER A 190 -2.71 15.37 -2.45
N ARG A 191 -1.65 16.14 -2.12
CA ARG A 191 -1.78 17.60 -1.97
C ARG A 191 -2.15 18.32 -3.26
N SER A 192 -1.71 17.80 -4.40
CA SER A 192 -2.09 18.32 -5.72
C SER A 192 -3.52 17.92 -6.09
N ALA A 193 -3.98 16.75 -5.66
CA ALA A 193 -5.36 16.27 -5.87
C ALA A 193 -6.40 16.92 -4.95
N VAL A 194 -6.05 17.26 -3.70
CA VAL A 194 -6.99 17.88 -2.73
C VAL A 194 -7.17 19.39 -2.99
N ARG A 195 -6.18 20.09 -3.55
CA ARG A 195 -6.31 21.52 -3.90
C ARG A 195 -6.97 21.79 -5.24
N ALA A 196 -7.07 20.79 -6.11
CA ALA A 196 -7.70 20.93 -7.41
C ALA A 196 -8.84 19.92 -7.48
N HIS A 197 -10.09 20.39 -7.50
CA HIS A 197 -11.27 19.64 -7.94
C HIS A 197 -11.16 19.19 -9.42
N GLY A 198 -10.00 18.75 -9.90
CA GLY A 198 -9.71 18.53 -11.32
C GLY A 198 -8.40 17.82 -11.68
N VAL A 199 -7.51 17.43 -10.76
CA VAL A 199 -6.36 16.57 -11.13
C VAL A 199 -6.81 15.11 -11.05
N ARG A 200 -7.49 14.65 -12.10
CA ARG A 200 -7.96 13.26 -12.24
C ARG A 200 -6.85 12.25 -12.52
N CYS A 201 -5.67 12.71 -12.95
CA CYS A 201 -4.54 11.84 -13.29
C CYS A 201 -3.21 12.58 -13.05
N VAL A 202 -2.22 11.91 -12.44
CA VAL A 202 -0.84 12.07 -12.93
C VAL A 202 -0.89 11.66 -14.40
N PRO A 203 -0.56 12.54 -15.36
CA PRO A 203 -0.84 12.24 -16.76
C PRO A 203 -0.15 10.93 -17.12
N ALA A 204 -0.91 9.99 -17.69
CA ALA A 204 -0.39 8.70 -18.18
C ALA A 204 0.87 8.90 -19.04
N ARG A 205 1.11 10.10 -19.59
CA ARG A 205 2.37 10.53 -20.23
C ARG A 205 3.66 10.29 -19.42
N LEU A 206 3.62 10.31 -18.08
CA LEU A 206 4.77 9.98 -17.23
C LEU A 206 5.08 8.48 -17.17
N LEU A 207 4.05 7.65 -17.39
CA LEU A 207 4.10 6.18 -17.42
C LEU A 207 4.00 5.59 -18.84
N ARG A 208 3.69 6.44 -19.85
CA ARG A 208 3.72 6.09 -21.26
C ARG A 208 5.18 6.09 -21.69
N PRO A 209 5.68 5.00 -22.27
CA PRO A 209 6.99 5.01 -22.88
C PRO A 209 7.02 6.03 -24.03
N PHE A 210 8.15 6.72 -24.17
CA PHE A 210 8.50 7.34 -25.46
C PHE A 210 8.40 6.25 -26.55
N ARG A 211 7.95 6.62 -27.76
CA ARG A 211 7.97 5.69 -28.89
C ARG A 211 9.41 5.14 -29.02
N VAL A 212 9.50 3.80 -29.13
CA VAL A 212 10.63 2.97 -29.60
C VAL A 212 11.36 2.11 -28.54
N SER A 213 11.38 0.81 -28.87
CA SER A 213 12.20 -0.36 -28.47
C SER A 213 13.20 -0.28 -27.30
N LYS A 214 13.00 -1.22 -26.35
CA LYS A 214 13.84 -1.66 -25.21
C LYS A 214 13.69 -0.89 -23.89
N HIS A 215 13.65 -1.64 -22.79
CA HIS A 215 13.50 -1.20 -21.39
C HIS A 215 14.44 -0.05 -21.01
N HIS A 216 13.96 0.92 -20.22
CA HIS A 216 14.72 2.11 -19.83
C HIS A 216 14.80 2.26 -18.31
N HIS A 217 15.95 2.75 -17.85
CA HIS A 217 16.23 3.15 -16.47
C HIS A 217 16.22 4.67 -16.34
N ARG A 218 15.65 5.24 -15.27
CA ARG A 218 15.58 6.70 -15.04
C ARG A 218 16.35 7.11 -13.77
N ALA A 219 17.26 8.08 -13.88
CA ALA A 219 17.97 8.71 -12.75
C ALA A 219 17.45 10.14 -12.52
N ASP A 220 17.67 10.69 -11.31
CA ASP A 220 17.22 12.03 -10.87
C ASP A 220 17.92 13.21 -11.60
N ALA A 221 19.05 12.98 -12.27
CA ALA A 221 19.81 14.02 -12.96
C ALA A 221 19.33 14.22 -14.42
N GLY A 222 18.41 15.16 -14.68
CA GLY A 222 18.17 15.67 -16.04
C GLY A 222 16.74 16.12 -16.38
N VAL A 223 16.34 17.30 -15.89
CA VAL A 223 15.38 18.18 -16.59
C VAL A 223 16.16 19.44 -16.96
N PRO A 224 16.53 19.68 -18.23
CA PRO A 224 17.43 20.79 -18.57
C PRO A 224 16.69 22.13 -18.47
N ALA A 225 17.30 23.07 -17.73
CA ALA A 225 16.98 24.49 -17.77
C ALA A 225 17.45 25.07 -19.11
N ARG A 226 16.58 25.81 -19.82
CA ARG A 226 16.96 26.55 -21.04
C ARG A 226 17.49 27.93 -20.67
N GLU A 227 18.66 28.30 -21.17
CA GLU A 227 19.13 29.69 -21.28
C GLU A 227 18.57 30.40 -22.53
N PRO A 228 18.51 31.75 -22.56
CA PRO A 228 17.70 32.50 -23.51
C PRO A 228 18.50 33.06 -24.70
N GLY A 229 17.91 33.05 -25.91
CA GLY A 229 18.50 33.75 -27.05
C GLY A 229 17.67 33.72 -28.34
N ARG A 230 17.21 34.92 -28.74
CA ARG A 230 16.66 35.37 -30.03
C ARG A 230 15.22 34.99 -30.42
N GLN A 231 14.34 35.97 -30.25
CA GLN A 231 13.10 36.16 -31.01
C GLN A 231 13.42 36.60 -32.44
N THR A 232 12.71 36.00 -33.42
CA THR A 232 12.18 36.72 -34.60
C THR A 232 10.85 36.09 -35.02
N SER A 233 9.81 36.92 -34.90
CA SER A 233 8.50 36.97 -35.58
C SER A 233 8.05 35.88 -36.57
N GLY A 234 6.79 35.44 -36.42
CA GLY A 234 5.90 35.14 -37.56
C GLY A 234 5.00 33.89 -37.45
N GLN A 235 3.74 34.10 -37.06
CA GLN A 235 2.52 33.30 -37.36
C GLN A 235 2.32 31.87 -36.78
N GLY A 236 1.21 31.73 -36.04
CA GLY A 236 0.33 30.54 -36.01
C GLY A 236 0.65 29.40 -35.03
N GLY A 237 -0.26 29.14 -34.07
CA GLY A 237 -0.43 27.80 -33.48
C GLY A 237 -0.38 27.67 -31.95
N LEU A 238 -1.45 27.08 -31.40
CA LEU A 238 -1.54 26.26 -30.18
C LEU A 238 -0.88 26.80 -28.89
N GLY A 239 -1.73 27.33 -28.00
CA GLY A 239 -1.38 27.77 -26.65
C GLY A 239 -0.67 26.69 -25.82
N SER A 240 0.47 27.10 -25.28
CA SER A 240 1.55 26.32 -24.67
C SER A 240 1.24 25.77 -23.28
N GLY A 241 1.89 24.64 -22.96
CA GLY A 241 1.72 23.88 -21.73
C GLY A 241 2.30 24.56 -20.48
N ARG A 242 1.54 24.47 -19.38
CA ARG A 242 2.02 24.74 -18.03
C ARG A 242 3.02 23.65 -17.63
N ALA A 243 4.25 24.06 -17.30
CA ALA A 243 5.21 23.21 -16.60
C ALA A 243 4.62 22.85 -15.22
N VAL A 244 4.64 21.56 -14.89
CA VAL A 244 4.29 21.08 -13.55
C VAL A 244 5.58 21.08 -12.74
N ASP A 245 5.75 22.10 -11.90
CA ASP A 245 6.78 22.10 -10.85
C ASP A 245 6.49 20.94 -9.89
N VAL A 246 7.24 19.85 -10.01
CA VAL A 246 7.21 18.76 -9.03
C VAL A 246 7.99 19.24 -7.80
N CYS A 247 7.26 19.63 -6.75
CA CYS A 247 7.81 20.15 -5.50
C CYS A 247 8.65 19.10 -4.76
N ALA A 248 9.95 19.02 -5.06
CA ALA A 248 10.95 18.41 -4.18
C ALA A 248 11.40 19.45 -3.14
N GLY A 249 10.56 19.71 -2.13
CA GLY A 249 10.88 20.61 -1.01
C GLY A 249 11.75 19.96 0.08
N PRO A 250 12.39 20.75 0.96
CA PRO A 250 13.28 20.27 2.01
C PRO A 250 12.55 19.39 3.04
N ALA A 251 13.33 18.60 3.79
CA ALA A 251 12.84 17.60 4.75
C ALA A 251 11.82 18.18 5.76
N GLY A 252 10.65 17.54 5.83
CA GLY A 252 9.57 17.86 6.78
C GLY A 252 8.19 17.60 6.18
N VAL A 253 7.29 16.97 6.95
CA VAL A 253 5.87 16.87 6.55
C VAL A 253 5.22 18.22 6.80
N ARG A 254 5.02 19.04 5.76
CA ARG A 254 4.14 20.22 5.89
C ARG A 254 2.70 19.72 6.10
N HIS A 255 1.98 20.30 7.06
CA HIS A 255 0.61 19.91 7.41
C HIS A 255 -0.32 19.89 6.19
N ALA A 256 -1.06 18.79 6.00
CA ALA A 256 -2.23 18.77 5.13
C ALA A 256 -3.43 19.28 5.95
N ALA A 257 -4.05 20.37 5.53
CA ALA A 257 -5.33 20.80 6.07
C ALA A 257 -6.38 19.75 5.69
N GLY A 258 -6.98 19.09 6.69
CA GLY A 258 -8.07 18.15 6.49
C GLY A 258 -9.30 18.88 5.98
N GLY A 259 -9.63 18.68 4.71
CA GLY A 259 -10.83 19.22 4.06
C GLY A 259 -11.65 18.09 3.44
N ALA A 260 -12.87 17.92 3.96
CA ALA A 260 -14.00 17.17 3.43
C ALA A 260 -13.85 15.65 3.25
N GLY A 261 -14.38 14.88 4.21
CA GLY A 261 -14.64 13.44 4.04
C GLY A 261 -15.00 12.73 5.35
N PHE A 262 -14.33 13.06 6.44
CA PHE A 262 -14.77 12.66 7.76
C PHE A 262 -15.92 13.58 8.19
N HIS A 263 -17.17 13.13 8.04
CA HIS A 263 -18.12 13.41 9.11
C HIS A 263 -17.37 13.04 10.40
N ARG A 264 -17.18 14.01 11.30
CA ARG A 264 -16.60 13.78 12.63
C ARG A 264 -17.28 12.53 13.18
N ASP A 265 -16.61 11.40 13.07
CA ASP A 265 -17.18 10.15 13.54
C ASP A 265 -17.08 10.25 15.05
N ARG A 266 -18.18 10.72 15.63
CA ARG A 266 -18.35 10.89 17.07
C ARG A 266 -18.19 9.54 17.79
N HIS A 267 -18.07 8.41 17.09
CA HIS A 267 -17.87 7.09 17.69
C HIS A 267 -16.40 6.77 18.04
N GLY A 268 -15.42 7.15 17.22
CA GLY A 268 -14.00 6.85 17.47
C GLY A 268 -13.41 7.60 18.67
N ALA A 269 -13.66 8.90 18.76
CA ALA A 269 -13.21 9.72 19.90
C ALA A 269 -13.99 9.43 21.20
N ARG A 270 -15.22 8.90 21.10
CA ARG A 270 -16.03 8.56 22.29
C ARG A 270 -15.68 7.20 22.89
N GLY A 271 -15.14 6.27 22.10
CA GLY A 271 -14.63 4.98 22.59
C GLY A 271 -13.43 5.11 23.54
N VAL A 272 -12.62 6.15 23.36
CA VAL A 272 -11.45 6.46 24.23
C VAL A 272 -11.88 7.03 25.59
N SER A 273 -13.10 7.57 25.71
CA SER A 273 -13.59 8.24 26.93
C SER A 273 -14.37 7.33 27.90
N GLY A 274 -14.48 6.02 27.62
CA GLY A 274 -15.21 5.06 28.47
C GLY A 274 -16.73 5.27 28.55
N ARG A 275 -17.30 6.34 27.97
CA ARG A 275 -18.74 6.61 27.97
C ARG A 275 -19.37 6.14 26.67
N HIS A 276 -19.92 4.92 26.73
CA HIS A 276 -20.69 4.18 25.71
C HIS A 276 -19.98 2.95 25.11
N ALA A 277 -19.56 2.03 25.98
CA ALA A 277 -19.59 0.60 25.69
C ALA A 277 -21.05 0.05 25.62
N GLY A 278 -22.03 0.88 25.22
CA GLY A 278 -23.45 0.69 25.50
C GLY A 278 -24.37 0.64 24.27
N ARG A 279 -23.87 0.75 23.04
CA ARG A 279 -24.61 0.27 21.87
C ARG A 279 -24.07 -1.11 21.52
N ARG A 280 -24.74 -2.15 22.01
CA ARG A 280 -24.52 -3.53 21.60
C ARG A 280 -24.55 -3.60 20.07
N ARG A 281 -23.40 -3.72 19.42
CA ARG A 281 -23.35 -4.38 18.11
C ARG A 281 -23.76 -5.83 18.36
N ALA A 282 -24.47 -6.43 17.43
CA ALA A 282 -24.82 -7.85 17.53
C ALA A 282 -23.53 -8.66 17.74
N ALA A 283 -23.53 -9.55 18.72
CA ALA A 283 -22.41 -10.45 18.97
C ALA A 283 -22.09 -11.18 17.65
N GLY A 284 -20.85 -11.06 17.16
CA GLY A 284 -20.39 -11.69 15.92
C GLY A 284 -20.24 -10.78 14.70
N GLN A 285 -20.64 -9.50 14.75
CA GLN A 285 -20.26 -8.54 13.70
C GLN A 285 -18.85 -8.00 13.96
N GLY A 286 -17.88 -8.48 13.19
CA GLY A 286 -16.49 -8.02 13.24
C GLY A 286 -16.35 -6.52 12.97
N LEU A 287 -15.18 -5.97 13.28
CA LEU A 287 -14.82 -4.62 12.84
C LEU A 287 -14.69 -4.61 11.32
N GLU A 288 -15.28 -3.60 10.66
CA GLU A 288 -14.93 -3.32 9.26
C GLU A 288 -13.42 -3.08 9.18
N HIS A 289 -12.74 -3.77 8.28
CA HIS A 289 -11.28 -3.93 8.33
C HIS A 289 -10.52 -2.61 8.52
N THR A 290 -10.61 -1.69 7.56
CA THR A 290 -9.80 -0.47 7.53
C THR A 290 -10.13 0.48 8.70
N ARG A 291 -11.42 0.59 9.06
CA ARG A 291 -11.85 1.35 10.24
C ARG A 291 -11.39 0.70 11.55
N GLY A 292 -11.37 -0.63 11.58
CA GLY A 292 -10.82 -1.43 12.67
C GLY A 292 -9.34 -1.17 12.87
N LEU A 293 -8.54 -1.19 11.78
CA LEU A 293 -7.13 -0.85 11.84
C LEU A 293 -6.91 0.57 12.37
N TYR A 294 -7.66 1.55 11.83
CA TYR A 294 -7.60 2.93 12.32
C TYR A 294 -7.90 3.00 13.83
N PHE A 295 -8.95 2.34 14.29
CA PHE A 295 -9.28 2.30 15.72
C PHE A 295 -8.14 1.68 16.55
N LEU A 296 -7.59 0.55 16.13
CA LEU A 296 -6.51 -0.14 16.82
C LEU A 296 -5.22 0.70 16.87
N ASP A 297 -4.90 1.44 15.81
CA ASP A 297 -3.74 2.34 15.76
C ASP A 297 -3.85 3.50 16.74
N HIS A 298 -5.07 3.91 17.10
CA HIS A 298 -5.33 5.01 18.04
C HIS A 298 -5.61 4.53 19.47
N LEU A 299 -5.55 3.22 19.74
CA LEU A 299 -5.54 2.73 21.11
C LEU A 299 -4.23 3.11 21.82
N PRO A 300 -4.28 3.41 23.14
CA PRO A 300 -3.09 3.58 23.95
C PRO A 300 -2.10 2.42 23.76
N GLU A 301 -0.80 2.68 23.89
CA GLU A 301 0.20 1.60 23.76
C GLU A 301 0.02 0.52 24.83
N ALA A 302 -0.30 0.92 26.06
CA ALA A 302 -0.62 0.06 27.20
C ALA A 302 -2.04 0.39 27.71
N PRO A 303 -3.10 -0.13 27.07
CA PRO A 303 -4.47 0.04 27.54
C PRO A 303 -4.71 -0.74 28.84
N MET A 304 -5.76 -0.38 29.59
CA MET A 304 -6.12 -1.09 30.82
C MET A 304 -6.58 -2.53 30.51
N LEU A 305 -6.24 -3.49 31.37
CA LEU A 305 -6.64 -4.90 31.21
C LEU A 305 -8.15 -5.08 31.00
N ALA A 306 -8.97 -4.40 31.82
CA ALA A 306 -10.43 -4.46 31.70
C ALA A 306 -10.93 -3.95 30.34
N GLN A 307 -10.27 -2.95 29.76
CA GLN A 307 -10.60 -2.45 28.43
C GLN A 307 -10.23 -3.48 27.37
N VAL A 308 -9.03 -4.09 27.45
CA VAL A 308 -8.59 -5.13 26.51
C VAL A 308 -9.55 -6.31 26.51
N GLN A 309 -9.90 -6.82 27.68
CA GLN A 309 -10.81 -7.96 27.83
C GLN A 309 -12.20 -7.66 27.27
N ALA A 310 -12.71 -6.44 27.49
CA ALA A 310 -14.00 -6.02 26.94
C ALA A 310 -13.97 -5.94 25.40
N LEU A 311 -12.89 -5.42 24.81
CA LEU A 311 -12.73 -5.32 23.36
C LEU A 311 -12.61 -6.71 22.73
N ASP A 312 -11.84 -7.62 23.34
CA ASP A 312 -11.67 -8.98 22.84
C ASP A 312 -12.96 -9.79 22.94
N ALA A 313 -13.70 -9.66 24.05
CA ALA A 313 -15.00 -10.30 24.19
C ALA A 313 -15.98 -9.82 23.11
N ALA A 314 -15.98 -8.51 22.80
CA ALA A 314 -16.89 -7.92 21.83
C ALA A 314 -16.57 -8.27 20.38
N TRP A 315 -15.28 -8.31 20.01
CA TRP A 315 -14.86 -8.38 18.60
C TRP A 315 -13.94 -9.56 18.27
N GLN A 316 -13.62 -10.41 19.25
CA GLN A 316 -12.80 -11.62 19.06
C GLN A 316 -11.45 -11.31 18.36
N LEU A 317 -10.82 -10.20 18.74
CA LEU A 317 -9.60 -9.68 18.10
C LEU A 317 -8.43 -10.67 18.17
N SER A 318 -8.29 -11.36 19.31
CA SER A 318 -7.28 -12.42 19.52
C SER A 318 -7.50 -13.64 18.63
N ARG A 319 -8.71 -13.81 18.06
CA ARG A 319 -9.07 -14.94 17.17
C ARG A 319 -9.22 -14.51 15.72
N SER A 320 -8.90 -13.27 15.39
CA SER A 320 -9.00 -12.79 14.01
C SER A 320 -8.07 -13.59 13.08
N GLY A 321 -8.59 -13.98 11.92
CA GLY A 321 -7.80 -14.57 10.83
C GLY A 321 -6.98 -13.53 10.07
N ASN A 322 -7.25 -12.24 10.28
CA ASN A 322 -6.57 -11.16 9.59
C ASN A 322 -5.25 -10.81 10.30
N ALA A 323 -4.13 -10.96 9.59
CA ALA A 323 -2.80 -10.74 10.15
C ALA A 323 -2.57 -9.29 10.62
N GLU A 324 -3.09 -8.29 9.90
CA GLU A 324 -2.94 -6.87 10.27
C GLU A 324 -3.65 -6.54 11.58
N ILE A 325 -4.81 -7.17 11.85
CA ILE A 325 -5.49 -7.06 13.15
C ILE A 325 -4.63 -7.68 14.25
N GLY A 326 -4.12 -8.90 14.03
CA GLY A 326 -3.25 -9.59 14.99
C GLY A 326 -2.01 -8.79 15.34
N MET A 327 -1.34 -8.20 14.34
CA MET A 327 -0.14 -7.38 14.52
C MET A 327 -0.37 -6.13 15.39
N ARG A 328 -1.54 -5.48 15.28
CA ARG A 328 -1.89 -4.30 16.09
C ARG A 328 -2.43 -4.67 17.46
N TRP A 329 -3.18 -5.76 17.55
CA TRP A 329 -3.91 -6.16 18.75
C TRP A 329 -3.03 -6.90 19.78
N LEU A 330 -2.37 -7.99 19.37
CA LEU A 330 -1.69 -8.92 20.28
C LEU A 330 -0.62 -8.23 21.14
N PRO A 331 0.22 -7.31 20.61
CA PRO A 331 1.18 -6.59 21.44
C PRO A 331 0.53 -5.72 22.53
N ARG A 332 -0.65 -5.13 22.25
CA ARG A 332 -1.40 -4.32 23.22
C ARG A 332 -2.03 -5.20 24.31
N ALA A 333 -2.58 -6.35 23.92
CA ALA A 333 -3.12 -7.32 24.88
C ALA A 333 -2.03 -7.83 25.84
N ILE A 334 -0.85 -8.16 25.30
CA ILE A 334 0.31 -8.58 26.11
C ILE A 334 0.76 -7.46 27.06
N ARG A 335 0.90 -6.22 26.58
CA ARG A 335 1.31 -5.08 27.43
C ARG A 335 0.29 -4.76 28.53
N ALA A 336 -0.98 -5.02 28.29
CA ALA A 336 -2.03 -4.88 29.30
C ALA A 336 -2.05 -6.02 30.34
N GLY A 337 -1.24 -7.07 30.15
CA GLY A 337 -1.17 -8.23 31.05
C GLY A 337 -2.23 -9.30 30.78
N ASP A 338 -2.86 -9.32 29.60
CA ASP A 338 -3.91 -10.28 29.29
C ASP A 338 -3.34 -11.66 28.90
N SER A 339 -3.23 -12.56 29.87
CA SER A 339 -2.70 -13.91 29.66
C SER A 339 -3.61 -14.79 28.78
N ALA A 340 -4.88 -14.45 28.63
CA ALA A 340 -5.80 -15.16 27.73
C ALA A 340 -5.41 -15.00 26.25
N ALA A 341 -4.71 -13.92 25.90
CA ALA A 341 -4.24 -13.66 24.54
C ALA A 341 -2.92 -14.40 24.21
N TRP A 342 -2.21 -14.96 25.19
CA TRP A 342 -0.87 -15.55 24.97
C TRP A 342 -0.86 -16.77 24.05
N PRO A 343 -1.83 -17.71 24.13
CA PRO A 343 -1.88 -18.82 23.17
C PRO A 343 -2.07 -18.33 21.73
N ALA A 344 -2.92 -17.32 21.53
CA ALA A 344 -3.13 -16.70 20.23
C ALA A 344 -1.86 -16.00 19.71
N ALA A 345 -1.17 -15.26 20.57
CA ALA A 345 0.11 -14.62 20.23
C ALA A 345 1.19 -15.64 19.86
N ARG A 346 1.29 -16.75 20.60
CA ARG A 346 2.22 -17.85 20.27
C ARG A 346 1.90 -18.44 18.90
N THR A 347 0.64 -18.74 18.63
CA THR A 347 0.21 -19.28 17.34
C THR A 347 0.48 -18.29 16.20
N TYR A 348 0.22 -17.00 16.41
CA TYR A 348 0.50 -15.94 15.45
C TYR A 348 2.00 -15.90 15.08
N MET A 349 2.89 -15.87 16.08
CA MET A 349 4.34 -15.83 15.87
C MET A 349 4.91 -17.09 15.20
N LEU A 350 4.28 -18.24 15.37
CA LEU A 350 4.71 -19.50 14.74
C LEU A 350 4.18 -19.66 13.31
N ARG A 351 3.08 -18.98 12.97
CA ARG A 351 2.43 -19.09 11.65
C ARG A 351 2.90 -18.07 10.63
N ILE A 352 3.47 -16.94 11.07
CA ILE A 352 3.79 -15.81 10.20
C ILE A 352 5.27 -15.49 10.27
N GLY A 353 5.96 -15.52 9.12
CA GLY A 353 7.37 -15.16 8.98
C GLY A 353 7.63 -13.76 8.42
N ALA A 354 6.58 -13.00 8.13
CA ALA A 354 6.61 -11.63 7.58
C ALA A 354 6.64 -10.54 8.65
#